data_AF-A0A8T3KJ73-F1
#
_entry.id   AF-A0A8T3KJ73-F1
#
_cell.length_a   1.000
_cell.length_b   1.000
_cell.length_c   1.000
_cell.angle_alpha   90.00
_cell.angle_beta   90.00
_cell.angle_gamma   90.00
#
_symmetry.space_group_name_H-M   'P 1'
#
loop_
_entity.id
_entity.type
_entity.pdbx_description
1 polymer ?
#
loop_
_entity_poly.entity_id
_entity_poly.type
_entity_poly.pdbx_seq_one_letter_code
_entity_poly.pdbx_strand_id
1 'polypeptide(L)'
;MRKKFEVINFIDQCRWDASCANNYGLINYAHNDISDDLKLLTHWISYITDRQMPFEQIWEVGGFVFSDMLKHYKDFGEGMNVLFIGSPLSFFEEKPDGNYTFKSKLLAPKDNRMLSKNNRPGGEPVSFISRFYPSDYVSMVYTLHTLEAFNRDFIDYAVAIINCLTSATYSCKDLVRGLAYGLYILTYDNIGQPSKEHLNDPVWMENAERRTESILSLLSDNKAFRSRVQRFYERNGQYGIKRVWCCLRDYIKSPEFGKEYFKHGLLCRGVDPALVEVLFSDEAKRHFELPGDVWNNNSTFRKCLLSDVKLSAKDQRLPFNKLLRLLYEREDISIGYPEQFDATFDFVPRMCEKNLCNICPFKAVDEENDIMKICANNENNYCTVAMICGGYICKCTPNQCSLKEILSV
;
A
#
# COMPACT_ATOMS: atom_id res chain seq x y z
N MET A 1 -18.72 -15.24 12.52
CA MET A 1 -17.96 -14.29 11.65
C MET A 1 -17.72 -12.92 12.30
N ARG A 2 -18.74 -12.26 12.87
CA ARG A 2 -18.62 -10.93 13.52
C ARG A 2 -17.44 -10.79 14.49
N LYS A 3 -17.40 -11.62 15.54
CA LYS A 3 -16.26 -11.67 16.49
C LYS A 3 -14.89 -11.89 15.83
N LYS A 4 -14.82 -12.61 14.70
CA LYS A 4 -13.57 -12.83 13.96
C LYS A 4 -13.10 -11.58 13.22
N PHE A 5 -14.03 -10.73 12.75
CA PHE A 5 -13.70 -9.39 12.26
C PHE A 5 -13.24 -8.46 13.39
N GLU A 6 -13.82 -8.57 14.58
CA GLU A 6 -13.36 -7.80 15.75
C GLU A 6 -11.93 -8.21 16.17
N VAL A 7 -11.60 -9.51 16.11
CA VAL A 7 -10.23 -9.99 16.35
C VAL A 7 -9.23 -9.42 15.34
N ILE A 8 -9.53 -9.46 14.03
CA ILE A 8 -8.61 -8.86 13.04
C ILE A 8 -8.51 -7.34 13.21
N ASN A 9 -9.61 -6.68 13.59
CA ASN A 9 -9.61 -5.25 13.87
C ASN A 9 -8.65 -4.91 15.02
N PHE A 10 -8.63 -5.71 16.10
CA PHE A 10 -7.64 -5.56 17.17
C PHE A 10 -6.20 -5.71 16.65
N ILE A 11 -5.92 -6.76 15.88
CA ILE A 11 -4.57 -7.03 15.34
C ILE A 11 -4.11 -5.86 14.44
N ASP A 12 -5.01 -5.38 13.57
CA ASP A 12 -4.76 -4.25 12.68
C ASP A 12 -4.59 -2.93 13.45
N GLN A 13 -5.36 -2.67 14.50
CA GLN A 13 -5.14 -1.51 15.38
C GLN A 13 -3.74 -1.53 16.00
N CYS A 14 -3.26 -2.70 16.46
CA CYS A 14 -1.89 -2.82 16.97
C CYS A 14 -0.83 -2.56 15.90
N ARG A 15 -1.08 -2.95 14.64
CA ARG A 15 -0.17 -2.68 13.50
C ARG A 15 0.01 -1.17 13.29
N TRP A 16 -1.09 -0.42 13.30
CA TRP A 16 -1.11 1.01 12.98
C TRP A 16 -0.97 1.93 14.20
N ASP A 17 -0.78 1.37 15.39
CA ASP A 17 -0.61 2.13 16.62
C ASP A 17 0.65 3.02 16.55
N ALA A 18 0.52 4.28 16.94
CA ALA A 18 1.62 5.24 16.88
C ALA A 18 2.73 4.95 17.91
N SER A 19 2.44 4.19 18.98
CA SER A 19 3.43 3.72 19.94
C SER A 19 4.14 2.44 19.49
N CYS A 20 3.72 1.84 18.37
CA CYS A 20 4.32 0.63 17.84
C CYS A 20 5.76 0.91 17.39
N ALA A 21 6.73 0.41 18.15
CA ALA A 21 8.15 0.76 18.00
C ALA A 21 8.79 0.23 16.71
N ASN A 22 8.13 -0.70 16.02
CA ASN A 22 8.58 -1.29 14.76
C ASN A 22 7.56 -1.11 13.63
N ASN A 23 6.77 -0.04 13.68
CA ASN A 23 5.82 0.28 12.61
C ASN A 23 6.54 0.53 11.27
N TYR A 24 5.80 0.36 10.17
CA TYR A 24 6.18 0.27 8.74
C TYR A 24 6.89 1.50 8.12
N GLY A 25 7.44 2.42 8.90
CA GLY A 25 7.97 3.73 8.46
C GLY A 25 9.48 3.79 8.27
N LEU A 26 10.08 2.89 7.47
CA LEU A 26 11.54 2.88 7.26
C LEU A 26 11.91 2.83 5.77
N ILE A 27 11.31 3.70 4.95
CA ILE A 27 11.93 3.98 3.65
C ILE A 27 13.27 4.64 3.93
N ASN A 28 14.34 4.03 3.42
CA ASN A 28 15.67 4.60 3.50
C ASN A 28 15.82 5.69 2.43
N TYR A 29 15.38 6.91 2.73
CA TYR A 29 15.54 8.02 1.79
C TYR A 29 17.02 8.37 1.60
N ALA A 30 17.41 8.68 0.36
CA ALA A 30 18.78 9.10 0.05
C ALA A 30 19.10 10.54 0.50
N HIS A 31 18.05 11.34 0.71
CA HIS A 31 18.12 12.75 1.09
C HIS A 31 17.31 12.99 2.36
N ASN A 32 17.85 13.82 3.27
CA ASN A 32 17.16 14.18 4.52
C ASN A 32 16.10 15.27 4.31
N ASP A 33 16.21 16.04 3.24
CA ASP A 33 15.37 17.19 2.87
C ASP A 33 14.41 16.82 1.74
N ILE A 34 13.67 15.73 1.91
CA ILE A 34 12.67 15.28 0.93
C ILE A 34 11.26 15.79 1.32
N SER A 35 10.54 16.38 0.36
CA SER A 35 9.18 16.90 0.57
C SER A 35 8.16 15.76 0.78
N ASP A 36 7.04 16.07 1.42
CA ASP A 36 5.97 15.09 1.70
C ASP A 36 5.45 14.39 0.44
N ASP A 37 5.29 15.14 -0.66
CA ASP A 37 4.85 14.57 -1.94
C ASP A 37 5.89 13.61 -2.56
N LEU A 38 7.18 13.92 -2.43
CA LEU A 38 8.26 13.05 -2.89
C LEU A 38 8.43 11.81 -2.00
N LYS A 39 8.15 11.91 -0.70
CA LYS A 39 8.07 10.74 0.20
C LYS A 39 6.95 9.80 -0.24
N LEU A 40 5.75 10.34 -0.49
CA LEU A 40 4.61 9.57 -0.99
C LEU A 40 4.90 8.99 -2.38
N LEU A 41 5.52 9.75 -3.29
CA LEU A 41 5.88 9.25 -4.62
C LEU A 41 6.96 8.16 -4.55
N THR A 42 7.97 8.31 -3.69
CA THR A 42 8.99 7.27 -3.45
C THR A 42 8.34 5.98 -2.98
N HIS A 43 7.40 6.09 -2.03
CA HIS A 43 6.64 4.95 -1.53
C HIS A 43 5.79 4.30 -2.65
N TRP A 44 5.12 5.10 -3.48
CA TRP A 44 4.36 4.61 -4.64
C TRP A 44 5.24 3.85 -5.64
N ILE A 45 6.37 4.45 -6.06
CA ILE A 45 7.32 3.86 -7.00
C ILE A 45 7.93 2.57 -6.43
N SER A 46 8.24 2.54 -5.14
CA SER A 46 8.72 1.33 -4.45
C SER A 46 7.70 0.20 -4.56
N TYR A 47 6.41 0.48 -4.33
CA TYR A 47 5.34 -0.51 -4.49
C TYR A 47 5.18 -1.04 -5.91
N ILE A 48 5.43 -0.25 -6.96
CA ILE A 48 5.42 -0.74 -8.35
C ILE A 48 6.35 -1.96 -8.48
N THR A 49 7.53 -1.87 -7.86
CA THR A 49 8.56 -2.92 -7.86
C THR A 49 8.40 -3.99 -6.78
N ASP A 50 7.49 -3.80 -5.82
CA ASP A 50 7.17 -4.80 -4.81
C ASP A 50 6.42 -5.97 -5.44
N ARG A 51 7.20 -6.95 -5.89
CA ARG A 51 6.74 -8.12 -6.64
C ARG A 51 7.36 -9.40 -6.08
N GLN A 52 7.12 -9.67 -4.80
CA GLN A 52 7.72 -10.79 -4.05
C GLN A 52 9.24 -10.63 -3.89
N MET A 53 9.69 -9.40 -3.67
CA MET A 53 11.07 -9.12 -3.30
C MET A 53 11.18 -8.99 -1.77
N PRO A 54 12.35 -9.23 -1.16
CA PRO A 54 12.55 -8.98 0.25
C PRO A 54 12.22 -7.53 0.61
N PHE A 55 11.64 -7.32 1.80
CA PHE A 55 11.25 -6.01 2.30
C PHE A 55 12.43 -5.04 2.25
N GLU A 56 13.58 -5.46 2.78
CA GLU A 56 14.80 -4.67 2.86
C GLU A 56 15.28 -4.25 1.45
N GLN A 57 15.17 -5.13 0.47
CA GLN A 57 15.58 -4.81 -0.89
C GLN A 57 14.68 -3.72 -1.51
N ILE A 58 13.38 -3.73 -1.25
CA ILE A 58 12.45 -2.71 -1.77
C ILE A 58 12.61 -1.39 -1.01
N TRP A 59 12.53 -1.42 0.32
CA TRP A 59 12.38 -0.20 1.12
C TRP A 59 13.70 0.41 1.55
N GLU A 60 14.75 -0.40 1.75
CA GLU A 60 16.08 0.09 2.13
C GLU A 60 16.95 0.39 0.92
N VAL A 61 16.96 -0.48 -0.09
CA VAL A 61 17.76 -0.26 -1.32
C VAL A 61 16.95 0.51 -2.37
N GLY A 62 15.75 0.02 -2.71
CA GLY A 62 14.87 0.69 -3.67
C GLY A 62 14.47 2.08 -3.18
N GLY A 63 14.08 2.22 -1.92
CA GLY A 63 13.79 3.51 -1.29
C GLY A 63 14.89 4.54 -1.46
N PHE A 64 16.16 4.13 -1.30
CA PHE A 64 17.32 5.01 -1.48
C PHE A 64 17.47 5.42 -2.94
N VAL A 65 17.49 4.46 -3.86
CA VAL A 65 17.67 4.73 -5.29
C VAL A 65 16.52 5.58 -5.86
N PHE A 66 15.27 5.25 -5.52
CA PHE A 66 14.10 5.93 -6.07
C PHE A 66 13.91 7.32 -5.47
N SER A 67 14.19 7.54 -4.19
CA SER A 67 14.12 8.88 -3.62
C SER A 67 15.17 9.83 -4.21
N ASP A 68 16.37 9.33 -4.50
CA ASP A 68 17.40 10.09 -5.23
C ASP A 68 16.93 10.45 -6.65
N MET A 69 16.43 9.45 -7.38
CA MET A 69 15.85 9.63 -8.72
C MET A 69 14.73 10.68 -8.73
N LEU A 70 13.83 10.64 -7.75
CA LEU A 70 12.68 11.53 -7.69
C LEU A 70 13.04 12.96 -7.27
N LYS A 71 14.09 13.15 -6.46
CA LYS A 71 14.64 14.48 -6.19
C LYS A 71 15.24 15.11 -7.44
N HIS A 72 15.93 14.31 -8.25
CA HIS A 72 16.40 14.76 -9.57
C HIS A 72 15.26 15.10 -10.54
N TYR A 73 14.23 14.24 -10.58
CA TYR A 73 13.03 14.43 -11.39
C TYR A 73 12.32 15.76 -11.10
N LYS A 74 12.08 16.06 -9.81
CA LYS A 74 11.33 17.25 -9.37
C LYS A 74 12.24 18.43 -9.04
N ASP A 75 13.00 18.32 -7.95
CA ASP A 75 13.68 19.46 -7.31
C ASP A 75 14.85 19.99 -8.14
N PHE A 76 15.59 19.11 -8.82
CA PHE A 76 16.66 19.54 -9.75
C PHE A 76 16.15 19.81 -11.17
N GLY A 77 14.85 19.66 -11.41
CA GLY A 77 14.22 20.03 -12.66
C GLY A 77 14.49 19.10 -13.84
N GLU A 78 15.12 17.93 -13.65
CA GLU A 78 15.56 17.06 -14.74
C GLU A 78 14.40 16.39 -15.49
N GLY A 79 13.24 16.23 -14.84
CA GLY A 79 12.04 15.64 -15.45
C GLY A 79 12.29 14.22 -15.95
N MET A 80 11.64 13.85 -17.05
CA MET A 80 11.70 12.50 -17.60
C MET A 80 13.11 12.01 -17.99
N ASN A 81 14.09 12.91 -18.10
CA ASN A 81 15.48 12.53 -18.37
C ASN A 81 16.08 11.58 -17.33
N VAL A 82 15.50 11.49 -16.12
CA VAL A 82 15.94 10.54 -15.08
C VAL A 82 15.61 9.08 -15.41
N LEU A 83 14.73 8.82 -16.38
CA LEU A 83 14.40 7.46 -16.82
C LEU A 83 14.81 7.17 -18.27
N PHE A 84 15.16 8.17 -19.08
CA PHE A 84 15.49 7.98 -20.49
C PHE A 84 16.78 7.19 -20.67
N ILE A 85 16.67 6.00 -21.27
CA ILE A 85 17.84 5.16 -21.55
C ILE A 85 18.81 5.91 -22.47
N GLY A 86 20.09 5.90 -22.10
CA GLY A 86 21.15 6.62 -22.81
C GLY A 86 21.29 8.10 -22.43
N SER A 87 20.35 8.68 -21.68
CA SER A 87 20.52 10.00 -21.09
C SER A 87 21.64 9.98 -20.03
N PRO A 88 22.54 10.97 -20.00
CA PRO A 88 23.55 11.08 -18.95
C PRO A 88 22.94 11.38 -17.56
N LEU A 89 21.66 11.79 -17.53
CA LEU A 89 20.91 12.03 -16.30
C LEU A 89 20.11 10.81 -15.84
N SER A 90 20.09 9.73 -16.63
CA SER A 90 19.28 8.55 -16.35
C SER A 90 19.75 7.82 -15.11
N PHE A 91 18.78 7.41 -14.31
CA PHE A 91 18.96 6.45 -13.23
C PHE A 91 18.78 5.02 -13.72
N PHE A 92 18.30 4.80 -14.95
CA PHE A 92 18.08 3.48 -15.52
C PHE A 92 19.17 3.17 -16.55
N GLU A 93 20.13 2.34 -16.15
CA GLU A 93 21.34 2.02 -16.92
C GLU A 93 21.32 0.58 -17.43
N GLU A 94 21.82 0.38 -18.65
CA GLU A 94 22.13 -0.94 -19.20
C GLU A 94 23.45 -1.46 -18.65
N LYS A 95 23.48 -2.72 -18.25
CA LYS A 95 24.66 -3.44 -17.77
C LYS A 95 25.39 -4.12 -18.93
N PRO A 96 26.66 -4.54 -18.72
CA PRO A 96 27.42 -5.29 -19.72
C PRO A 96 26.77 -6.61 -20.17
N ASP A 97 25.90 -7.21 -19.36
CA ASP A 97 25.13 -8.42 -19.69
C ASP A 97 23.84 -8.12 -20.48
N GLY A 98 23.66 -6.85 -20.86
CA GLY A 98 22.49 -6.31 -21.54
C GLY A 98 21.27 -6.11 -20.65
N ASN A 99 21.31 -6.47 -19.35
CA ASN A 99 20.18 -6.26 -18.43
C ASN A 99 20.16 -4.83 -17.89
N TYR A 100 19.04 -4.37 -17.35
CA TYR A 100 18.93 -3.00 -16.84
C TYR A 100 18.91 -2.97 -15.30
N THR A 101 19.35 -1.84 -14.74
CA THR A 101 19.26 -1.56 -13.31
C THR A 101 18.96 -0.09 -13.06
N PHE A 102 18.29 0.18 -11.95
CA PHE A 102 18.25 1.52 -11.40
C PHE A 102 19.53 1.75 -10.60
N LYS A 103 20.10 2.95 -10.67
CA LYS A 103 21.34 3.31 -9.99
C LYS A 103 21.26 4.75 -9.51
N SER A 104 21.53 4.93 -8.21
CA SER A 104 21.60 6.23 -7.57
C SER A 104 22.82 7.01 -8.08
N LYS A 105 22.68 8.34 -8.19
CA LYS A 105 23.80 9.25 -8.45
C LYS A 105 24.64 9.48 -7.18
N LEU A 106 24.08 9.20 -6.01
CA LEU A 106 24.79 9.21 -4.74
C LEU A 106 25.50 7.88 -4.46
N LEU A 107 26.58 8.00 -3.69
CA LEU A 107 27.25 6.85 -3.07
C LEU A 107 26.57 6.53 -1.74
N ALA A 108 26.62 5.26 -1.33
CA ALA A 108 26.12 4.84 -0.02
C ALA A 108 26.82 5.64 1.10
N PRO A 109 26.08 6.33 1.99
CA PRO A 109 26.68 6.99 3.14
C PRO A 109 27.37 5.98 4.05
N LYS A 110 28.53 6.33 4.61
CA LYS A 110 29.34 5.42 5.45
C LYS A 110 28.62 4.93 6.70
N ASP A 111 27.69 5.71 7.20
CA ASP A 111 26.88 5.47 8.40
C ASP A 111 25.48 4.93 8.07
N ASN A 112 25.15 4.68 6.79
CA ASN A 112 23.87 4.10 6.42
C ASN A 112 23.81 2.62 6.79
N ARG A 113 23.24 2.34 7.97
CA ARG A 113 23.12 0.99 8.54
C ARG A 113 22.22 0.08 7.71
N MET A 114 21.19 0.62 7.07
CA MET A 114 20.24 -0.15 6.26
C MET A 114 20.93 -0.70 5.00
N LEU A 115 21.65 0.16 4.27
CA LEU A 115 22.46 -0.28 3.13
C LEU A 115 23.56 -1.26 3.53
N SER A 116 24.26 -0.99 4.65
CA SER A 116 25.32 -1.86 5.15
C SER A 116 24.81 -3.29 5.45
N LYS A 117 23.60 -3.44 6.01
CA LYS A 117 22.96 -4.74 6.25
C LYS A 117 22.64 -5.50 4.96
N ASN A 118 22.46 -4.79 3.85
CA ASN A 118 22.21 -5.36 2.52
C ASN A 118 23.51 -5.59 1.72
N ASN A 119 24.67 -5.70 2.40
CA ASN A 119 25.99 -5.87 1.79
C ASN A 119 26.36 -4.73 0.82
N ARG A 120 25.95 -3.50 1.13
CA ARG A 120 26.31 -2.29 0.36
C ARG A 120 27.11 -1.35 1.26
N PRO A 121 28.45 -1.52 1.32
CA PRO A 121 29.28 -0.72 2.20
C PRO A 121 29.34 0.74 1.74
N GLY A 122 29.66 1.62 2.68
CA GLY A 122 29.75 3.05 2.41
C GLY A 122 30.81 3.41 1.36
N GLY A 123 30.48 4.40 0.52
CA GLY A 123 31.34 4.88 -0.57
C GLY A 123 31.16 4.13 -1.89
N GLU A 124 30.30 3.11 -1.95
CA GLU A 124 29.98 2.40 -3.19
C GLU A 124 28.70 2.91 -3.85
N PRO A 125 28.55 2.78 -5.19
CA PRO A 125 27.30 3.06 -5.88
C PRO A 125 26.16 2.16 -5.39
N VAL A 126 24.96 2.73 -5.21
CA VAL A 126 23.77 1.97 -4.85
C VAL A 126 22.95 1.67 -6.10
N SER A 127 22.61 0.40 -6.31
CA SER A 127 21.84 -0.04 -7.49
C SER A 127 20.70 -0.98 -7.11
N PHE A 128 19.55 -0.80 -7.72
CA PHE A 128 18.35 -1.60 -7.51
C PHE A 128 17.93 -2.30 -8.81
N ILE A 129 17.72 -3.61 -8.73
CA ILE A 129 17.26 -4.42 -9.86
C ILE A 129 15.79 -4.78 -9.62
N SER A 130 14.89 -4.31 -10.48
CA SER A 130 13.50 -4.74 -10.45
C SER A 130 13.39 -6.20 -10.89
N ARG A 131 12.51 -6.98 -10.24
CA ARG A 131 12.25 -8.38 -10.59
C ARG A 131 11.45 -8.54 -11.89
N PHE A 132 10.59 -7.58 -12.23
CA PHE A 132 9.68 -7.65 -13.39
C PHE A 132 9.87 -6.47 -14.34
N TYR A 133 11.11 -6.01 -14.52
CA TYR A 133 11.42 -5.22 -15.72
C TYR A 133 11.19 -6.10 -16.96
N PRO A 134 10.66 -5.56 -18.07
CA PRO A 134 10.44 -4.14 -18.37
C PRO A 134 9.15 -3.50 -17.80
N SER A 135 8.17 -4.29 -17.35
CA SER A 135 6.84 -3.79 -16.95
C SER A 135 6.87 -2.77 -15.82
N ASP A 136 7.73 -2.97 -14.82
CA ASP A 136 7.87 -2.03 -13.72
C ASP A 136 8.44 -0.69 -14.20
N TYR A 137 9.45 -0.71 -15.08
CA TYR A 137 10.04 0.50 -15.68
C TYR A 137 9.00 1.28 -16.49
N VAL A 138 8.24 0.61 -17.37
CA VAL A 138 7.18 1.28 -18.16
C VAL A 138 6.09 1.87 -17.27
N SER A 139 5.74 1.18 -16.17
CA SER A 139 4.80 1.70 -15.17
C SER A 139 5.32 2.99 -14.50
N MET A 140 6.63 3.06 -14.22
CA MET A 140 7.26 4.28 -13.71
C MET A 140 7.27 5.39 -14.76
N VAL A 141 7.61 5.08 -16.02
CA VAL A 141 7.59 6.06 -17.12
C VAL A 141 6.22 6.69 -17.25
N TYR A 142 5.15 5.89 -17.32
CA TYR A 142 3.78 6.40 -17.38
C TYR A 142 3.40 7.24 -16.16
N THR A 143 3.79 6.79 -14.98
CA THR A 143 3.52 7.53 -13.73
C THR A 143 4.17 8.90 -13.75
N LEU A 144 5.49 8.97 -14.00
CA LEU A 144 6.22 10.24 -13.98
C LEU A 144 5.79 11.15 -15.14
N HIS A 145 5.60 10.60 -16.34
CA HIS A 145 5.18 11.38 -17.49
C HIS A 145 3.81 12.04 -17.27
N THR A 146 2.85 11.32 -16.67
CA THR A 146 1.56 11.92 -16.30
C THR A 146 1.71 13.00 -15.22
N LEU A 147 2.58 12.79 -14.23
CA LEU A 147 2.82 13.77 -13.17
C LEU A 147 3.46 15.07 -13.65
N GLU A 148 4.11 15.12 -14.82
CA GLU A 148 4.61 16.39 -15.38
C GLU A 148 3.47 17.40 -15.58
N ALA A 149 2.26 16.95 -15.92
CA ALA A 149 1.07 17.79 -16.04
C ALA A 149 0.50 18.29 -14.69
N PHE A 150 1.02 17.76 -13.59
CA PHE A 150 0.66 18.11 -12.21
C PHE A 150 1.87 18.66 -11.46
N ASN A 151 2.72 19.45 -12.13
CA ASN A 151 3.92 20.06 -11.56
C ASN A 151 4.89 19.05 -10.91
N ARG A 152 4.90 17.81 -11.40
CA ARG A 152 5.67 16.70 -10.85
C ARG A 152 5.30 16.37 -9.40
N ASP A 153 4.08 16.71 -8.99
CA ASP A 153 3.61 16.61 -7.62
C ASP A 153 2.52 15.54 -7.50
N PHE A 154 2.80 14.51 -6.69
CA PHE A 154 1.91 13.39 -6.50
C PHE A 154 0.62 13.78 -5.75
N ILE A 155 0.69 14.77 -4.87
CA ILE A 155 -0.47 15.23 -4.10
C ILE A 155 -1.35 16.11 -4.99
N ASP A 156 -0.79 16.96 -5.85
CA ASP A 156 -1.58 17.73 -6.83
C ASP A 156 -2.43 16.80 -7.73
N TYR A 157 -1.87 15.66 -8.15
CA TYR A 157 -2.63 14.65 -8.88
C TYR A 157 -3.79 14.07 -8.06
N ALA A 158 -3.56 13.74 -6.78
CA ALA A 158 -4.62 13.27 -5.89
C ALA A 158 -5.71 14.33 -5.66
N VAL A 159 -5.32 15.61 -5.53
CA VAL A 159 -6.24 16.75 -5.42
C VAL A 159 -7.11 16.88 -6.67
N ALA A 160 -6.53 16.72 -7.86
CA ALA A 160 -7.29 16.74 -9.10
C ALA A 160 -8.37 15.64 -9.13
N ILE A 161 -8.04 14.42 -8.70
CA ILE A 161 -9.02 13.32 -8.58
C ILE A 161 -10.14 13.67 -7.59
N ILE A 162 -9.79 14.21 -6.41
CA ILE A 162 -10.77 14.60 -5.39
C ILE A 162 -11.70 15.68 -5.95
N ASN A 163 -11.17 16.68 -6.63
CA ASN A 163 -11.97 17.76 -7.24
C ASN A 163 -12.95 17.25 -8.30
N CYS A 164 -12.63 16.18 -9.04
CA CYS A 164 -13.58 15.54 -9.97
C CYS A 164 -14.78 14.90 -9.25
N LEU A 165 -14.60 14.53 -7.98
CA LEU A 165 -15.57 13.77 -7.20
C LEU A 165 -16.49 14.64 -6.36
N THR A 166 -16.25 15.95 -6.22
CA THR A 166 -16.92 16.79 -5.21
C THR A 166 -18.13 17.59 -5.69
N SER A 167 -18.65 17.36 -6.91
CA SER A 167 -19.89 18.03 -7.37
C SER A 167 -21.07 17.67 -6.45
N ALA A 168 -21.70 18.68 -5.82
CA ALA A 168 -22.94 18.78 -5.00
C ALA A 168 -23.44 17.57 -4.17
N THR A 169 -23.34 16.34 -4.68
CA THR A 169 -23.58 15.09 -3.99
C THR A 169 -22.41 14.12 -4.25
N TYR A 170 -21.66 13.81 -3.20
CA TYR A 170 -20.65 12.77 -3.18
C TYR A 170 -20.85 11.90 -1.94
N SER A 171 -20.56 10.61 -2.07
CA SER A 171 -20.50 9.71 -0.91
C SER A 171 -19.05 9.44 -0.52
N CYS A 172 -18.83 9.03 0.73
CA CYS A 172 -17.52 8.56 1.20
C CYS A 172 -16.95 7.44 0.31
N LYS A 173 -17.83 6.54 -0.14
CA LYS A 173 -17.55 5.50 -1.13
C LYS A 173 -16.99 6.04 -2.44
N ASP A 174 -17.54 7.14 -2.96
CA ASP A 174 -17.09 7.71 -4.22
C ASP A 174 -15.66 8.27 -4.11
N LEU A 175 -15.33 8.91 -2.98
CA LEU A 175 -13.99 9.42 -2.71
C LEU A 175 -12.94 8.31 -2.71
N VAL A 176 -13.15 7.27 -1.90
CA VAL A 176 -12.22 6.12 -1.80
C VAL A 176 -12.08 5.42 -3.15
N ARG A 177 -13.22 5.16 -3.81
CA ARG A 177 -13.22 4.44 -5.09
C ARG A 177 -12.58 5.24 -6.22
N GLY A 178 -12.82 6.54 -6.26
CA GLY A 178 -12.25 7.45 -7.22
C GLY A 178 -10.75 7.61 -7.05
N LEU A 179 -10.26 7.76 -5.81
CA LEU A 179 -8.82 7.79 -5.53
C LEU A 179 -8.13 6.49 -5.94
N ALA A 180 -8.67 5.33 -5.55
CA ALA A 180 -8.11 4.04 -5.95
C ALA A 180 -8.10 3.88 -7.49
N TYR A 181 -9.18 4.27 -8.17
CA TYR A 181 -9.23 4.22 -9.63
C TYR A 181 -8.25 5.20 -10.29
N GLY A 182 -8.12 6.41 -9.76
CA GLY A 182 -7.15 7.42 -10.21
C GLY A 182 -5.71 6.92 -10.12
N LEU A 183 -5.33 6.36 -8.97
CA LEU A 183 -4.02 5.74 -8.79
C LEU A 183 -3.81 4.51 -9.71
N TYR A 184 -4.85 3.74 -10.00
CA TYR A 184 -4.78 2.66 -10.98
C TYR A 184 -4.50 3.17 -12.40
N ILE A 185 -5.21 4.22 -12.86
CA ILE A 185 -4.98 4.79 -14.20
C ILE A 185 -3.69 5.58 -14.31
N LEU A 186 -3.14 6.10 -13.21
CA LEU A 186 -1.83 6.74 -13.20
C LEU A 186 -0.73 5.76 -13.66
N THR A 187 -0.80 4.51 -13.20
CA THR A 187 0.36 3.59 -13.28
C THR A 187 0.07 2.29 -14.01
N TYR A 188 -1.05 1.63 -13.76
CA TYR A 188 -1.26 0.22 -14.12
C TYR A 188 -2.22 0.00 -15.29
N ASP A 189 -3.12 0.94 -15.56
CA ASP A 189 -4.09 0.77 -16.64
C ASP A 189 -3.39 0.62 -17.99
N ASN A 190 -3.81 -0.34 -18.82
CA ASN A 190 -3.31 -0.54 -20.19
C ASN A 190 -1.76 -0.55 -20.35
N ILE A 191 -1.00 -1.03 -19.36
CA ILE A 191 0.48 -1.12 -19.50
C ILE A 191 0.92 -2.12 -20.57
N GLY A 192 0.07 -3.07 -20.93
CA GLY A 192 0.40 -4.14 -21.86
C GLY A 192 1.43 -5.13 -21.31
N GLN A 193 2.19 -5.73 -22.22
CA GLN A 193 3.29 -6.65 -21.92
C GLN A 193 4.54 -6.14 -22.62
N PRO A 194 5.21 -5.12 -22.06
CA PRO A 194 6.43 -4.61 -22.66
C PRO A 194 7.49 -5.72 -22.77
N SER A 195 8.31 -5.65 -23.82
CA SER A 195 9.49 -6.51 -23.95
C SER A 195 10.77 -5.68 -23.83
N LYS A 196 11.86 -6.34 -23.45
CA LYS A 196 13.15 -5.70 -23.20
C LYS A 196 13.72 -5.08 -24.48
N GLU A 197 13.52 -5.75 -25.61
CA GLU A 197 14.02 -5.37 -26.93
C GLU A 197 13.44 -4.03 -27.41
N HIS A 198 12.25 -3.68 -26.90
CA HIS A 198 11.55 -2.46 -27.28
C HIS A 198 11.70 -1.33 -26.24
N LEU A 199 12.51 -1.48 -25.18
CA LEU A 199 12.63 -0.45 -24.15
C LEU A 199 13.18 0.89 -24.65
N ASN A 200 14.02 0.85 -25.69
CA ASN A 200 14.57 2.03 -26.36
C ASN A 200 13.68 2.54 -27.50
N ASP A 201 12.52 1.92 -27.74
CA ASP A 201 11.61 2.34 -28.79
C ASP A 201 10.90 3.66 -28.39
N PRO A 202 10.96 4.71 -29.22
CA PRO A 202 10.24 5.96 -28.97
C PRO A 202 8.72 5.77 -28.80
N VAL A 203 8.14 4.65 -29.28
CA VAL A 203 6.73 4.30 -29.08
C VAL A 203 6.29 4.36 -27.61
N TRP A 204 7.17 4.08 -26.64
CA TRP A 204 6.78 4.18 -25.22
C TRP A 204 6.51 5.61 -24.77
N MET A 205 7.24 6.59 -25.34
CA MET A 205 6.98 8.00 -25.08
C MET A 205 5.68 8.45 -25.73
N GLU A 206 5.42 8.06 -26.97
CA GLU A 206 4.13 8.33 -27.62
C GLU A 206 2.96 7.69 -26.86
N ASN A 207 3.16 6.50 -26.29
CA ASN A 207 2.16 5.85 -25.44
C ASN A 207 1.96 6.61 -24.12
N ALA A 208 3.05 7.11 -23.51
CA ALA A 208 3.00 7.91 -22.29
C ALA A 208 2.28 9.24 -22.52
N GLU A 209 2.53 9.91 -23.65
CA GLU A 209 1.84 11.14 -24.07
C GLU A 209 0.35 10.91 -24.26
N ARG A 210 -0.04 9.95 -25.10
CA ARG A 210 -1.46 9.62 -25.33
C ARG A 210 -2.18 9.22 -24.05
N ARG A 211 -1.50 8.51 -23.15
CA ARG A 211 -2.03 8.16 -21.84
C ARG A 211 -2.26 9.41 -20.99
N THR A 212 -1.26 10.29 -20.88
CA THR A 212 -1.36 11.54 -20.13
C THR A 212 -2.53 12.38 -20.66
N GLU A 213 -2.63 12.59 -21.97
CA GLU A 213 -3.75 13.31 -22.59
C GLU A 213 -5.11 12.70 -22.27
N SER A 214 -5.22 11.36 -22.34
CA SER A 214 -6.45 10.66 -21.99
C SER A 214 -6.83 10.83 -20.51
N ILE A 215 -5.85 10.84 -19.60
CA ILE A 215 -6.08 11.04 -18.17
C ILE A 215 -6.51 12.49 -17.91
N LEU A 216 -5.82 13.47 -18.51
CA LEU A 216 -6.17 14.89 -18.38
C LEU A 216 -7.58 15.17 -18.90
N SER A 217 -7.91 14.64 -20.08
CA SER A 217 -9.27 14.74 -20.63
C SER A 217 -10.30 14.10 -19.70
N LEU A 218 -10.01 12.93 -19.13
CA LEU A 218 -10.92 12.26 -18.20
C LEU A 218 -11.12 13.07 -16.91
N LEU A 219 -10.06 13.65 -16.34
CA LEU A 219 -10.13 14.46 -15.11
C LEU A 219 -10.76 15.84 -15.35
N SER A 220 -10.80 16.31 -16.61
CA SER A 220 -11.52 17.54 -16.97
C SER A 220 -13.04 17.37 -17.07
N ASP A 221 -13.54 16.12 -17.10
CA ASP A 221 -14.97 15.80 -17.17
C ASP A 221 -15.40 14.91 -15.98
N ASN A 222 -15.97 15.56 -14.96
CA ASN A 222 -16.45 14.92 -13.74
C ASN A 222 -17.44 13.76 -14.02
N LYS A 223 -18.31 13.91 -15.04
CA LYS A 223 -19.29 12.87 -15.38
C LYS A 223 -18.62 11.68 -16.04
N ALA A 224 -17.68 11.93 -16.95
CA ALA A 224 -16.90 10.87 -17.59
C ALA A 224 -16.04 10.11 -16.56
N PHE A 225 -15.35 10.81 -15.66
CA PHE A 225 -14.57 10.19 -14.60
C PHE A 225 -15.43 9.30 -13.70
N ARG A 226 -16.53 9.83 -13.15
CA ARG A 226 -17.48 9.06 -12.31
C ARG A 226 -18.03 7.84 -13.04
N SER A 227 -18.43 7.98 -14.31
CA SER A 227 -18.90 6.86 -15.13
C SER A 227 -17.82 5.80 -15.33
N ARG A 228 -16.56 6.20 -15.46
CA ARG A 228 -15.44 5.27 -15.63
C ARG A 228 -15.11 4.53 -14.34
N VAL A 229 -15.12 5.23 -13.19
CA VAL A 229 -15.04 4.62 -11.86
C VAL A 229 -16.14 3.59 -11.69
N GLN A 230 -17.41 3.95 -11.92
CA GLN A 230 -18.54 3.03 -11.79
C GLN A 230 -18.34 1.76 -12.63
N ARG A 231 -18.04 1.90 -13.93
CA ARG A 231 -17.80 0.76 -14.83
C ARG A 231 -16.64 -0.13 -14.37
N PHE A 232 -15.60 0.45 -13.80
CA PHE A 232 -14.46 -0.30 -13.26
C PHE A 232 -14.88 -1.21 -12.10
N TYR A 233 -15.67 -0.68 -11.15
CA TYR A 233 -16.15 -1.45 -10.00
C TYR A 233 -17.25 -2.47 -10.36
N GLU A 234 -18.14 -2.16 -11.31
CA GLU A 234 -19.14 -3.10 -11.83
C GLU A 234 -18.48 -4.34 -12.47
N ARG A 235 -17.31 -4.15 -13.08
CA ARG A 235 -16.49 -5.22 -13.66
C ARG A 235 -15.59 -5.91 -12.65
N ASN A 236 -15.75 -5.66 -11.35
CA ASN A 236 -14.91 -6.22 -10.29
C ASN A 236 -13.42 -5.84 -10.40
N GLY A 237 -13.10 -4.71 -11.04
CA GLY A 237 -11.72 -4.25 -11.26
C GLY A 237 -10.95 -4.01 -9.95
N GLN A 238 -11.65 -3.64 -8.88
CA GLN A 238 -11.08 -3.41 -7.56
C GLN A 238 -10.32 -4.62 -6.99
N TYR A 239 -10.67 -5.84 -7.37
CA TYR A 239 -9.99 -7.04 -6.86
C TYR A 239 -8.68 -7.35 -7.59
N GLY A 240 -8.37 -6.62 -8.67
CA GLY A 240 -7.15 -6.77 -9.47
C GLY A 240 -6.03 -5.78 -9.12
N ILE A 241 -6.28 -4.81 -8.25
CA ILE A 241 -5.38 -3.66 -8.01
C ILE A 241 -4.70 -3.72 -6.62
N LYS A 242 -4.13 -4.88 -6.26
CA LYS A 242 -3.49 -5.14 -4.95
C LYS A 242 -2.63 -3.98 -4.45
N ARG A 243 -1.66 -3.53 -5.26
CA ARG A 243 -0.70 -2.48 -4.88
C ARG A 243 -1.35 -1.13 -4.62
N VAL A 244 -2.39 -0.80 -5.40
CA VAL A 244 -3.17 0.43 -5.18
C VAL A 244 -3.78 0.39 -3.79
N TRP A 245 -4.38 -0.73 -3.38
CA TRP A 245 -4.95 -0.89 -2.05
C TRP A 245 -3.88 -0.85 -0.95
N CYS A 246 -2.72 -1.47 -1.15
CA CYS A 246 -1.61 -1.36 -0.20
C CYS A 246 -1.18 0.10 0.00
N CYS A 247 -0.91 0.83 -1.08
CA CYS A 247 -0.49 2.22 -1.00
C CYS A 247 -1.57 3.10 -0.35
N LEU A 248 -2.82 3.00 -0.81
CA LEU A 248 -3.91 3.83 -0.31
C LEU A 248 -4.20 3.55 1.16
N ARG A 249 -4.07 2.29 1.60
CA ARG A 249 -4.13 1.92 3.01
C ARG A 249 -3.08 2.67 3.81
N ASP A 250 -1.83 2.66 3.35
CA ASP A 250 -0.73 3.32 4.05
C ASP A 250 -0.95 4.84 4.09
N TYR A 251 -1.46 5.44 3.00
CA TYR A 251 -1.80 6.87 2.92
C TYR A 251 -3.00 7.29 3.76
N ILE A 252 -3.75 6.36 4.34
CA ILE A 252 -4.89 6.68 5.20
C ILE A 252 -4.65 6.23 6.65
N LYS A 253 -3.96 5.10 6.86
CA LYS A 253 -3.82 4.46 8.18
C LYS A 253 -2.45 4.63 8.80
N SER A 254 -1.39 4.82 8.01
CA SER A 254 -0.05 5.03 8.56
C SER A 254 -0.01 6.33 9.37
N PRO A 255 0.54 6.33 10.60
CA PRO A 255 0.80 7.55 11.33
C PRO A 255 1.66 8.52 10.49
N GLU A 256 2.68 8.00 9.81
CA GLU A 256 3.62 8.80 9.02
C GLU A 256 3.04 9.17 7.65
N PHE A 257 2.83 8.19 6.76
CA PHE A 257 2.36 8.50 5.39
C PHE A 257 0.95 9.09 5.37
N GLY A 258 0.08 8.68 6.29
CA GLY A 258 -1.30 9.13 6.32
C GLY A 258 -1.45 10.49 6.96
N LYS A 259 -1.06 10.64 8.23
CA LYS A 259 -1.29 11.90 8.97
C LYS A 259 -0.30 12.98 8.58
N GLU A 260 1.00 12.66 8.62
CA GLU A 260 2.05 13.68 8.44
C GLU A 260 2.21 14.10 6.99
N TYR A 261 2.07 13.18 6.03
CA TYR A 261 2.34 13.50 4.61
C TYR A 261 1.07 13.70 3.79
N PHE A 262 0.19 12.70 3.71
CA PHE A 262 -0.95 12.77 2.79
C PHE A 262 -2.05 13.72 3.29
N LYS A 263 -2.51 13.57 4.54
CA LYS A 263 -3.54 14.44 5.14
C LYS A 263 -3.09 15.89 5.14
N HIS A 264 -1.88 16.14 5.65
CA HIS A 264 -1.28 17.47 5.67
C HIS A 264 -1.16 18.05 4.26
N GLY A 265 -0.62 17.30 3.31
CA GLY A 265 -0.43 17.77 1.94
C GLY A 265 -1.72 18.11 1.20
N LEU A 266 -2.82 17.36 1.43
CA LEU A 266 -4.14 17.68 0.90
C LEU A 266 -4.67 19.01 1.46
N LEU A 267 -4.55 19.23 2.76
CA LEU A 267 -4.98 20.47 3.42
C LEU A 267 -4.17 21.68 2.93
N CYS A 268 -2.85 21.54 2.79
CA CYS A 268 -1.98 22.60 2.25
C CYS A 268 -2.32 22.99 0.80
N ARG A 269 -2.94 22.10 0.03
CA ARG A 269 -3.40 22.35 -1.35
C ARG A 269 -4.85 22.81 -1.43
N GLY A 270 -5.46 23.14 -0.29
CA GLY A 270 -6.79 23.75 -0.23
C GLY A 270 -7.96 22.78 -0.41
N VAL A 271 -7.75 21.47 -0.22
CA VAL A 271 -8.88 20.53 -0.14
C VAL A 271 -9.70 20.85 1.12
N ASP A 272 -11.03 20.88 0.98
CA ASP A 272 -11.95 21.14 2.08
C ASP A 272 -11.63 20.22 3.29
N PRO A 273 -11.35 20.78 4.48
CA PRO A 273 -11.09 19.98 5.68
C PRO A 273 -12.19 18.95 5.96
N ALA A 274 -13.46 19.24 5.68
CA ALA A 274 -14.55 18.28 5.87
C ALA A 274 -14.41 17.07 4.94
N LEU A 275 -14.00 17.28 3.68
CA LEU A 275 -13.70 16.19 2.74
C LEU A 275 -12.53 15.35 3.22
N VAL A 276 -11.48 16.00 3.70
CA VAL A 276 -10.29 15.32 4.23
C VAL A 276 -10.69 14.47 5.45
N GLU A 277 -11.47 14.98 6.39
CA GLU A 277 -11.93 14.16 7.53
C GLU A 277 -12.80 12.98 7.10
N VAL A 278 -13.67 13.14 6.10
CA VAL A 278 -14.45 12.02 5.53
C VAL A 278 -13.52 10.95 4.97
N LEU A 279 -12.49 11.32 4.22
CA LEU A 279 -11.53 10.38 3.62
C LEU A 279 -10.72 9.59 4.67
N PHE A 280 -10.44 10.20 5.83
CA PHE A 280 -9.69 9.58 6.92
C PHE A 280 -10.59 8.91 7.99
N SER A 281 -11.90 8.95 7.80
CA SER A 281 -12.89 8.37 8.72
C SER A 281 -12.88 6.84 8.72
N ASP A 282 -13.48 6.25 9.76
CA ASP A 282 -13.74 4.80 9.79
C ASP A 282 -14.75 4.35 8.73
N GLU A 283 -15.62 5.24 8.25
CA GLU A 283 -16.52 4.95 7.13
C GLU A 283 -15.74 4.72 5.84
N ALA A 284 -14.75 5.57 5.54
CA ALA A 284 -13.93 5.43 4.33
C ALA A 284 -13.23 4.07 4.27
N LYS A 285 -12.68 3.63 5.40
CA LYS A 285 -11.96 2.36 5.52
C LYS A 285 -12.82 1.15 5.16
N ARG A 286 -14.14 1.21 5.36
CA ARG A 286 -15.08 0.14 4.96
C ARG A 286 -15.11 -0.12 3.46
N HIS A 287 -14.68 0.85 2.65
CA HIS A 287 -14.63 0.76 1.19
C HIS A 287 -13.30 0.25 0.64
N PHE A 288 -12.34 -0.07 1.51
CA PHE A 288 -11.05 -0.64 1.11
C PHE A 288 -11.19 -2.13 0.90
N GLU A 289 -10.56 -2.65 -0.15
CA GLU A 289 -10.53 -4.09 -0.43
C GLU A 289 -9.24 -4.73 0.07
N LEU A 290 -9.33 -5.99 0.49
CA LEU A 290 -8.18 -6.80 0.86
C LEU A 290 -7.18 -6.89 -0.32
N PRO A 291 -5.95 -6.39 -0.15
CA PRO A 291 -4.86 -6.71 -1.05
C PRO A 291 -4.58 -8.22 -0.95
N GLY A 292 -5.01 -8.98 -1.95
CA GLY A 292 -4.88 -10.44 -1.90
C GLY A 292 -3.42 -10.89 -1.77
N ASP A 293 -3.15 -11.76 -0.79
CA ASP A 293 -1.83 -12.31 -0.51
C ASP A 293 -1.84 -13.85 -0.41
N VAL A 294 -0.66 -14.47 -0.50
CA VAL A 294 -0.52 -15.93 -0.37
C VAL A 294 -0.95 -16.41 1.01
N TRP A 295 -0.69 -15.62 2.06
CA TRP A 295 -1.03 -15.98 3.44
C TRP A 295 -2.54 -16.03 3.68
N ASN A 296 -3.32 -15.24 2.94
CA ASN A 296 -4.77 -15.32 2.97
C ASN A 296 -5.32 -16.71 2.57
N ASN A 297 -4.53 -17.50 1.85
CA ASN A 297 -4.92 -18.84 1.38
C ASN A 297 -4.47 -19.98 2.29
N ASN A 298 -3.83 -19.69 3.41
CA ASN A 298 -3.43 -20.71 4.38
C ASN A 298 -4.63 -21.54 4.85
N SER A 299 -4.52 -22.86 4.77
CA SER A 299 -5.63 -23.78 5.04
C SER A 299 -6.06 -23.77 6.51
N THR A 300 -5.10 -23.74 7.43
CA THR A 300 -5.35 -23.66 8.88
C THR A 300 -6.08 -22.37 9.23
N PHE A 301 -5.58 -21.23 8.73
CA PHE A 301 -6.21 -19.93 8.92
C PHE A 301 -7.63 -19.90 8.36
N ARG A 302 -7.83 -20.31 7.11
CA ARG A 302 -9.15 -20.30 6.47
C ARG A 302 -10.15 -21.23 7.15
N LYS A 303 -9.72 -22.42 7.57
CA LYS A 303 -10.58 -23.36 8.31
C LYS A 303 -11.03 -22.76 9.64
N CYS A 304 -10.12 -22.12 10.38
CA CYS A 304 -10.47 -21.43 11.62
C CYS A 304 -11.38 -20.22 11.36
N LEU A 305 -11.07 -19.40 10.37
CA LEU A 305 -11.86 -18.20 10.06
C LEU A 305 -13.30 -18.54 9.63
N LEU A 306 -13.46 -19.60 8.84
CA LEU A 306 -14.72 -19.95 8.17
C LEU A 306 -15.49 -21.09 8.84
N SER A 307 -15.06 -21.60 9.99
CA SER A 307 -15.64 -22.79 10.66
C SER A 307 -17.16 -22.77 10.77
N ASP A 308 -17.73 -21.61 11.12
CA ASP A 308 -19.16 -21.44 11.40
C ASP A 308 -19.91 -20.69 10.29
N VAL A 309 -19.25 -20.52 9.13
CA VAL A 309 -19.80 -19.79 8.00
C VAL A 309 -20.43 -20.78 7.03
N LYS A 310 -21.76 -20.67 6.85
CA LYS A 310 -22.45 -21.41 5.79
C LYS A 310 -22.07 -20.78 4.44
N LEU A 311 -21.37 -21.56 3.62
CA LEU A 311 -20.93 -21.16 2.28
C LEU A 311 -21.68 -21.98 1.23
N SER A 312 -22.28 -21.29 0.27
CA SER A 312 -22.84 -21.95 -0.91
C SER A 312 -21.73 -22.56 -1.77
N ALA A 313 -22.08 -23.49 -2.67
CA ALA A 313 -21.12 -24.03 -3.64
C ALA A 313 -20.49 -22.94 -4.54
N LYS A 314 -21.19 -21.82 -4.74
CA LYS A 314 -20.68 -20.65 -5.46
C LYS A 314 -19.66 -19.89 -4.62
N ASP A 315 -19.94 -19.67 -3.33
CA ASP A 315 -19.08 -18.89 -2.43
C ASP A 315 -17.72 -19.57 -2.24
N GLN A 316 -17.70 -20.91 -2.16
CA GLN A 316 -16.47 -21.69 -2.00
C GLN A 316 -15.48 -21.53 -3.16
N ARG A 317 -15.96 -21.13 -4.35
CA ARG A 317 -15.12 -20.91 -5.54
C ARG A 317 -14.60 -19.48 -5.64
N LEU A 318 -15.05 -18.56 -4.77
CA LEU A 318 -14.62 -17.17 -4.83
C LEU A 318 -13.17 -17.02 -4.33
N PRO A 319 -12.36 -16.19 -5.00
CA PRO A 319 -11.12 -15.68 -4.42
C PRO A 319 -11.38 -15.06 -3.04
N PHE A 320 -10.41 -15.20 -2.14
CA PHE A 320 -10.62 -14.87 -0.72
C PHE A 320 -11.01 -13.40 -0.47
N ASN A 321 -10.42 -12.45 -1.20
CA ASN A 321 -10.79 -11.03 -1.10
C ASN A 321 -12.26 -10.78 -1.49
N LYS A 322 -12.75 -11.44 -2.56
CA LYS A 322 -14.16 -11.38 -2.95
C LYS A 322 -15.08 -12.05 -1.93
N LEU A 323 -14.65 -13.19 -1.41
CA LEU A 323 -15.39 -13.91 -0.38
C LEU A 323 -15.51 -13.06 0.89
N LEU A 324 -14.43 -12.42 1.35
CA LEU A 324 -14.47 -11.56 2.53
C LEU A 324 -15.37 -10.34 2.35
N ARG A 325 -15.35 -9.68 1.19
CA ARG A 325 -16.30 -8.59 0.89
C ARG A 325 -17.74 -9.09 0.97
N LEU A 326 -18.04 -10.23 0.35
CA LEU A 326 -19.36 -10.85 0.39
C LEU A 326 -19.79 -11.15 1.83
N LEU A 327 -18.91 -11.73 2.65
CA LEU A 327 -19.20 -12.04 4.05
C LEU A 327 -19.37 -10.77 4.89
N TYR A 328 -18.54 -9.75 4.66
CA TYR A 328 -18.65 -8.46 5.33
C TYR A 328 -20.04 -7.83 5.13
N GLU A 329 -20.52 -7.81 3.88
CA GLU A 329 -21.84 -7.26 3.53
C GLU A 329 -22.99 -8.15 4.01
N ARG A 330 -22.88 -9.47 3.81
CA ARG A 330 -23.95 -10.43 4.15
C ARG A 330 -24.21 -10.53 5.65
N GLU A 331 -23.16 -10.49 6.46
CA GLU A 331 -23.25 -10.67 7.92
C GLU A 331 -23.46 -9.33 8.66
N ASP A 332 -23.58 -8.21 7.92
CA ASP A 332 -23.75 -6.85 8.44
C ASP A 332 -22.71 -6.53 9.54
N ILE A 333 -21.43 -6.63 9.16
CA ILE A 333 -20.32 -6.44 10.09
C ILE A 333 -20.16 -4.95 10.41
N SER A 334 -20.35 -4.59 11.68
CA SER A 334 -20.21 -3.21 12.17
C SER A 334 -18.80 -2.82 12.59
N ILE A 335 -18.02 -3.78 13.11
CA ILE A 335 -16.64 -3.59 13.56
C ILE A 335 -15.70 -4.38 12.67
N GLY A 336 -14.70 -3.67 12.14
CA GLY A 336 -13.72 -4.17 11.19
C GLY A 336 -14.19 -4.11 9.73
N TYR A 337 -13.26 -4.37 8.80
CA TYR A 337 -13.51 -4.28 7.35
C TYR A 337 -12.52 -5.15 6.56
N PRO A 338 -12.81 -5.50 5.29
CA PRO A 338 -12.05 -6.51 4.56
C PRO A 338 -10.54 -6.27 4.44
N GLU A 339 -10.12 -5.01 4.25
CA GLU A 339 -8.69 -4.67 4.11
C GLU A 339 -7.86 -5.13 5.30
N GLN A 340 -8.37 -5.07 6.54
CA GLN A 340 -7.61 -5.40 7.75
C GLN A 340 -7.07 -6.83 7.77
N PHE A 341 -7.66 -7.73 6.98
CA PHE A 341 -7.12 -9.07 6.77
C PHE A 341 -5.76 -9.07 6.05
N ASP A 342 -5.26 -7.92 5.58
CA ASP A 342 -3.86 -7.78 5.14
C ASP A 342 -2.88 -8.02 6.30
N ALA A 343 -3.28 -7.75 7.54
CA ALA A 343 -2.49 -8.10 8.74
C ALA A 343 -2.25 -9.61 8.88
N THR A 344 -2.94 -10.45 8.09
CA THR A 344 -2.64 -11.88 8.00
C THR A 344 -1.26 -12.18 7.44
N PHE A 345 -0.67 -11.25 6.67
CA PHE A 345 0.71 -11.32 6.22
C PHE A 345 1.68 -11.55 7.38
N ASP A 346 1.46 -10.86 8.50
CA ASP A 346 2.26 -11.02 9.71
C ASP A 346 1.74 -12.12 10.64
N PHE A 347 0.41 -12.28 10.70
CA PHE A 347 -0.24 -13.21 11.61
C PHE A 347 -0.02 -14.68 11.26
N VAL A 348 -0.25 -15.05 10.00
CA VAL A 348 -0.27 -16.46 9.58
C VAL A 348 1.10 -17.13 9.76
N PRO A 349 2.24 -16.51 9.36
CA PRO A 349 3.56 -17.10 9.59
C PRO A 349 3.92 -17.26 11.07
N ARG A 350 3.38 -16.41 11.94
CA ARG A 350 3.70 -16.41 13.37
C ARG A 350 2.80 -17.33 14.18
N MET A 351 1.55 -17.51 13.75
CA MET A 351 0.55 -18.28 14.49
C MET A 351 0.22 -19.60 13.81
N CYS A 352 -0.31 -19.55 12.58
CA CYS A 352 -0.82 -20.73 11.88
C CYS A 352 0.29 -21.68 11.45
N GLU A 353 1.36 -21.15 10.83
CA GLU A 353 2.51 -21.97 10.40
C GLU A 353 3.28 -22.57 11.58
N LYS A 354 3.22 -21.91 12.75
CA LYS A 354 3.84 -22.39 13.99
C LYS A 354 2.91 -23.25 14.84
N ASN A 355 1.68 -23.54 14.38
CA ASN A 355 0.68 -24.33 15.10
C ASN A 355 0.36 -23.80 16.52
N LEU A 356 0.40 -22.48 16.73
CA LEU A 356 0.13 -21.83 18.04
C LEU A 356 -1.37 -21.68 18.33
N CYS A 357 -2.16 -22.70 17.99
CA CYS A 357 -3.61 -22.70 18.14
C CYS A 357 -4.04 -22.54 19.61
N ASN A 358 -3.26 -23.04 20.57
CA ASN A 358 -3.55 -22.96 22.00
C ASN A 358 -3.52 -21.52 22.55
N ILE A 359 -2.95 -20.55 21.83
CA ILE A 359 -2.94 -19.13 22.22
C ILE A 359 -3.49 -18.22 21.11
N CYS A 360 -4.20 -18.80 20.13
CA CYS A 360 -4.69 -18.08 18.96
C CYS A 360 -5.97 -17.28 19.27
N PRO A 361 -6.02 -15.97 19.01
CA PRO A 361 -7.21 -15.16 19.29
C PRO A 361 -8.41 -15.53 18.42
N PHE A 362 -8.20 -15.98 17.18
CA PHE A 362 -9.31 -16.45 16.33
C PHE A 362 -9.95 -17.74 16.86
N LYS A 363 -9.14 -18.65 17.43
CA LYS A 363 -9.62 -19.89 18.03
C LYS A 363 -10.37 -19.60 19.35
N ALA A 364 -9.84 -18.66 20.14
CA ALA A 364 -10.42 -18.22 21.41
C ALA A 364 -11.85 -17.65 21.29
N VAL A 365 -12.28 -17.27 20.08
CA VAL A 365 -13.65 -16.81 19.82
C VAL A 365 -14.67 -17.95 19.97
N ASP A 366 -14.29 -19.17 19.61
CA ASP A 366 -15.21 -20.32 19.51
C ASP A 366 -14.96 -21.36 20.63
N GLU A 367 -13.76 -21.41 21.19
CA GLU A 367 -13.36 -22.39 22.21
C GLU A 367 -12.31 -21.84 23.19
N GLU A 368 -12.34 -22.31 24.43
CA GLU A 368 -11.38 -21.90 25.47
C GLU A 368 -9.94 -22.26 25.07
N ASN A 369 -9.00 -21.35 25.32
CA ASN A 369 -7.58 -21.59 25.12
C ASN A 369 -6.71 -20.77 26.10
N ASP A 370 -5.39 -20.89 25.98
CA ASP A 370 -4.41 -20.30 26.89
C ASP A 370 -4.06 -18.82 26.58
N ILE A 371 -4.78 -18.14 25.68
CA ILE A 371 -4.43 -16.75 25.29
C ILE A 371 -4.41 -15.78 26.48
N MET A 372 -5.29 -15.97 27.46
CA MET A 372 -5.31 -15.11 28.66
C MET A 372 -4.08 -15.31 29.55
N LYS A 373 -3.43 -16.48 29.48
CA LYS A 373 -2.20 -16.77 30.25
C LYS A 373 -0.98 -16.00 29.74
N ILE A 374 -1.00 -15.56 28.47
CA ILE A 374 0.06 -14.74 27.88
C ILE A 374 -0.26 -13.24 27.92
N CYS A 375 -1.44 -12.83 28.40
CA CYS A 375 -1.82 -11.42 28.46
C CYS A 375 -1.07 -10.70 29.58
N ALA A 376 -0.23 -9.72 29.24
CA ALA A 376 0.52 -8.93 30.22
C ALA A 376 -0.37 -8.15 31.21
N ASN A 377 -1.57 -7.76 30.78
CA ASN A 377 -2.56 -7.04 31.59
C ASN A 377 -1.99 -5.84 32.40
N ASN A 378 -1.05 -5.08 31.84
CA ASN A 378 -0.34 -4.03 32.55
C ASN A 378 0.09 -2.92 31.59
N GLU A 379 -0.34 -1.68 31.87
CA GLU A 379 -0.06 -0.47 31.06
C GLU A 379 1.43 -0.13 30.93
N ASN A 380 2.27 -0.61 31.85
CA ASN A 380 3.72 -0.41 31.83
C ASN A 380 4.46 -1.41 30.93
N ASN A 381 3.76 -2.42 30.39
CA ASN A 381 4.34 -3.46 29.56
C ASN A 381 3.88 -3.35 28.10
N TYR A 382 4.60 -4.00 27.20
CA TYR A 382 4.15 -4.20 25.82
C TYR A 382 2.99 -5.22 25.76
N CYS A 383 2.16 -5.10 24.74
CA CYS A 383 1.10 -6.07 24.47
C CYS A 383 1.69 -7.39 23.95
N THR A 384 1.86 -8.37 24.84
CA THR A 384 2.42 -9.69 24.49
C THR A 384 1.60 -10.41 23.41
N VAL A 385 0.28 -10.24 23.40
CA VAL A 385 -0.59 -10.85 22.38
C VAL A 385 -0.30 -10.25 21.00
N ALA A 386 -0.18 -8.93 20.87
CA ALA A 386 0.14 -8.26 19.62
C ALA A 386 1.55 -8.64 19.12
N MET A 387 2.50 -8.71 20.04
CA MET A 387 3.88 -9.11 19.74
C MET A 387 3.97 -10.56 19.21
N ILE A 388 3.26 -11.50 19.84
CA ILE A 388 3.25 -12.90 19.39
C ILE A 388 2.47 -13.05 18.07
N CYS A 389 1.31 -12.41 17.97
CA CYS A 389 0.42 -12.57 16.83
C CYS A 389 0.98 -11.90 15.58
N GLY A 390 1.37 -10.62 15.64
CA GLY A 390 1.79 -9.84 14.48
C GLY A 390 3.24 -9.36 14.52
N GLY A 391 3.98 -9.59 15.61
CA GLY A 391 5.29 -8.98 15.81
C GLY A 391 5.23 -7.50 16.17
N TYR A 392 4.06 -6.97 16.55
CA TYR A 392 3.88 -5.54 16.82
C TYR A 392 4.28 -5.18 18.25
N ILE A 393 5.20 -4.23 18.41
CA ILE A 393 5.72 -3.80 19.70
C ILE A 393 4.99 -2.51 20.15
N CYS A 394 3.73 -2.65 20.56
CA CYS A 394 2.89 -1.55 21.05
C CYS A 394 2.64 -1.66 22.57
N LYS A 395 2.34 -0.51 23.21
CA LYS A 395 1.99 -0.48 24.66
C LYS A 395 0.70 -1.26 24.93
N CYS A 396 0.62 -1.93 26.08
CA CYS A 396 -0.60 -2.60 26.49
C CYS A 396 -1.62 -1.59 27.04
N THR A 397 -2.88 -1.70 26.62
CA THR A 397 -4.00 -0.87 27.09
C THR A 397 -5.09 -1.73 27.75
N PRO A 398 -4.81 -2.35 28.92
CA PRO A 398 -5.67 -3.36 29.52
C PRO A 398 -7.10 -2.92 29.80
N ASN A 399 -7.32 -1.63 30.08
CA ASN A 399 -8.63 -1.03 30.39
C ASN A 399 -9.44 -0.65 29.14
N GLN A 400 -8.82 -0.68 27.95
CA GLN A 400 -9.43 -0.32 26.66
C GLN A 400 -9.14 -1.39 25.60
N CYS A 401 -8.93 -2.64 26.04
CA CYS A 401 -8.50 -3.71 25.16
C CYS A 401 -9.71 -4.40 24.53
N SER A 402 -10.01 -4.06 23.27
CA SER A 402 -11.08 -4.68 22.49
C SER A 402 -10.98 -6.21 22.45
N LEU A 403 -9.78 -6.78 22.37
CA LEU A 403 -9.61 -8.24 22.40
C LEU A 403 -10.12 -8.87 23.69
N LYS A 404 -9.90 -8.24 24.85
CA LYS A 404 -10.43 -8.79 26.11
C LYS A 404 -11.96 -8.77 26.12
N GLU A 405 -12.57 -7.70 25.64
CA GLU A 405 -14.03 -7.59 25.57
C GLU A 405 -14.64 -8.70 24.70
N ILE A 406 -14.00 -9.03 23.57
CA ILE A 406 -14.41 -10.11 22.67
C ILE A 406 -14.36 -11.48 23.36
N LEU A 407 -13.30 -11.70 24.16
CA LEU A 407 -12.96 -13.00 24.76
C LEU A 407 -13.54 -13.22 26.18
N SER A 408 -14.02 -12.17 26.86
CA SER A 408 -14.53 -12.25 28.24
C SER A 408 -16.01 -12.66 28.31
N VAL A 409 -16.47 -13.49 27.37
CA VAL A 409 -17.87 -13.97 27.28
C VAL A 409 -17.96 -15.41 27.72
#